data_AF-T1J393-F1
#
_entry.id   AF-T1J393-F1
#
_cell.length_a   1.000
_cell.length_b   1.000
_cell.length_c   1.000
_cell.angle_alpha   90.00
_cell.angle_beta   90.00
_cell.angle_gamma   90.00
#
_symmetry.space_group_name_H-M   'P 1'
#
loop_
_entity.id
_entity.type
_entity.pdbx_description
1 polymer ?
#
loop_
_entity_poly.entity_id
_entity_poly.type
_entity_poly.pdbx_seq_one_letter_code
_entity_poly.pdbx_strand_id
1 'polypeptide(L)' 'MKFLLLFSCFFLCFLFLTIPESQATLRTPITIRRYHRMNCKRSCAIKLADGDENQVKRIVREGKSCHCYMKNEVYYT' A
#
# COMPACT_ATOMS: atom_id res chain seq x y z
N MET A 1 7.49 50.24 7.64
CA MET A 1 7.97 49.08 6.87
C MET A 1 8.50 47.95 7.79
N LYS A 2 7.65 47.43 8.69
CA LYS A 2 8.01 46.34 9.64
C LYS A 2 7.05 45.13 9.57
N PHE A 3 5.86 45.33 8.98
CA PHE A 3 4.82 44.30 8.87
C PHE A 3 5.03 43.30 7.73
N LEU A 4 5.78 43.65 6.68
CA LEU A 4 6.03 42.77 5.53
C LEU A 4 6.99 41.61 5.86
N LEU A 5 7.97 41.83 6.74
CA LEU A 5 8.94 40.79 7.12
C LEU A 5 8.31 39.66 7.94
N LEU A 6 7.38 40.00 8.84
CA LEU A 6 6.65 39.02 9.67
C LEU A 6 5.77 38.10 8.82
N PHE A 7 5.17 38.63 7.75
CA PHE A 7 4.30 37.85 6.86
C PHE A 7 5.08 36.78 6.07
N SER A 8 6.32 37.09 5.67
CA SER A 8 7.18 36.15 4.93
C SER A 8 7.65 34.96 5.77
N CYS A 9 7.94 35.21 7.05
CA CYS A 9 8.43 34.17 7.96
C CYS A 9 7.29 33.20 8.33
N PHE A 10 6.07 33.72 8.49
CA PHE A 10 4.89 32.90 8.76
C PHE A 10 4.57 31.97 7.59
N PHE A 11 4.62 32.47 6.35
CA PHE A 11 4.34 31.66 5.15
C PHE A 11 5.36 30.53 4.93
N LEU A 12 6.64 30.77 5.23
CA LEU A 12 7.67 29.74 5.10
C LEU A 12 7.47 28.59 6.10
N CYS A 13 7.04 28.87 7.33
CA CYS A 13 6.76 27.83 8.33
C CYS A 13 5.60 26.90 7.94
N PHE A 14 4.55 27.40 7.27
CA PHE A 14 3.45 26.56 6.80
C PHE A 14 3.83 25.67 5.61
N LEU A 15 4.83 26.06 4.82
CA LEU A 15 5.23 25.28 3.63
C LEU A 15 5.98 23.99 3.98
N PHE A 16 6.61 23.90 5.16
CA PHE A 16 7.31 22.70 5.61
C PHE A 16 6.38 21.64 6.24
N LEU A 17 5.17 22.02 6.65
CA LEU A 17 4.24 21.13 7.34
C LEU A 17 3.37 20.28 6.39
N THR A 18 3.47 20.52 5.08
CA THR A 18 2.66 19.85 4.05
C THR A 18 3.47 18.93 3.15
N ILE A 19 4.61 18.39 3.62
CA ILE A 19 5.16 17.18 3.00
C ILE A 19 4.30 16.04 3.51
N PRO A 20 3.36 15.46 2.71
CA PRO A 20 2.73 14.25 3.14
C PRO A 20 3.84 13.21 3.15
N GLU A 21 4.16 12.69 4.33
CA GLU A 21 4.95 11.48 4.42
C GLU A 21 4.31 10.47 3.47
N SER A 22 4.99 10.20 2.36
CA SER A 22 4.74 9.03 1.53
C SER A 22 5.09 7.83 2.39
N GLN A 23 4.21 7.51 3.34
CA GLN A 23 4.24 6.26 4.06
C GLN A 23 3.90 5.21 3.01
N ALA A 24 4.95 4.68 2.36
CA ALA A 24 4.91 3.34 1.83
C ALA A 24 4.56 2.44 3.01
N THR A 25 3.25 2.29 3.26
CA THR A 25 2.72 1.58 4.41
C THR A 25 3.19 0.15 4.24
N LEU A 26 4.21 -0.24 4.99
CA LEU A 26 4.75 -1.59 4.91
C LEU A 26 3.64 -2.53 5.39
N ARG A 27 3.10 -3.33 4.49
CA ARG A 27 1.98 -4.24 4.75
C ARG A 27 2.49 -5.65 4.97
N THR A 28 1.78 -6.44 5.76
CA THR A 28 2.04 -7.87 5.85
C THR A 28 1.40 -8.57 4.66
N PRO A 29 2.02 -9.66 4.13
CA PRO A 29 1.44 -10.40 3.03
C PRO A 29 0.08 -10.96 3.43
N ILE A 30 -0.90 -10.83 2.53
CA ILE A 30 -2.28 -11.13 2.87
C ILE A 30 -2.51 -12.63 2.66
N THR A 31 -2.78 -13.34 3.76
CA THR A 31 -3.04 -14.78 3.72
C THR A 31 -4.51 -15.08 3.47
N ILE A 32 -4.81 -15.68 2.32
CA ILE A 32 -6.10 -16.29 2.03
C ILE A 32 -6.08 -17.74 2.51
N ARG A 33 -6.87 -18.04 3.54
CA ARG A 33 -7.15 -19.41 4.01
C ARG A 33 -8.37 -19.98 3.28
N ARG A 34 -8.39 -21.29 3.05
CA ARG A 34 -9.55 -22.03 2.47
C ARG A 34 -9.99 -21.51 1.09
N TYR A 35 -9.05 -21.30 0.17
CA TYR A 35 -9.43 -21.02 -1.22
C TYR A 35 -10.10 -22.28 -1.82
N HIS A 36 -11.43 -22.26 -1.94
CA HIS A 36 -12.22 -23.41 -2.40
C HIS A 36 -12.00 -23.63 -3.90
N ARG A 37 -11.08 -24.54 -4.28
CA ARG A 37 -10.81 -25.01 -5.66
C ARG A 37 -10.48 -23.95 -6.72
N MET A 38 -10.59 -22.66 -6.43
CA MET A 38 -10.20 -21.55 -7.31
C MET A 38 -8.69 -21.39 -7.34
N ASN A 39 -8.13 -20.92 -8.47
CA ASN A 39 -6.73 -20.55 -8.52
C ASN A 39 -6.47 -19.44 -7.49
N CYS A 40 -5.47 -19.62 -6.62
CA CYS A 40 -5.17 -18.65 -5.58
C CYS A 40 -4.92 -17.24 -6.17
N LYS A 41 -4.32 -17.14 -7.37
CA LYS A 41 -4.13 -15.84 -8.05
C LYS A 41 -5.42 -15.08 -8.25
N ARG A 42 -6.44 -15.78 -8.74
CA ARG A 42 -7.77 -15.23 -8.97
C ARG A 42 -8.46 -14.86 -7.66
N SER A 43 -8.31 -15.66 -6.61
CA SER A 43 -8.84 -15.33 -5.28
C SER A 43 -8.16 -14.10 -4.67
N CYS A 44 -6.84 -13.96 -4.83
CA CYS A 44 -6.10 -12.76 -4.43
C CYS A 44 -6.62 -11.54 -5.18
N ALA A 45 -6.74 -11.65 -6.51
CA ALA A 45 -7.21 -10.56 -7.36
C ALA A 45 -8.62 -10.10 -6.97
N ILE A 46 -9.58 -11.03 -6.84
CA ILE A 46 -10.97 -10.70 -6.48
C ILE A 46 -11.05 -10.01 -5.12
N LYS A 47 -10.28 -10.46 -4.13
CA LYS A 47 -10.37 -9.93 -2.76
C LYS A 47 -9.62 -8.61 -2.55
N LEU A 48 -8.54 -8.39 -3.31
CA LEU A 48 -7.54 -7.37 -2.98
C LEU A 48 -7.30 -6.37 -4.11
N ALA A 49 -7.76 -6.68 -5.32
CA ALA A 49 -7.54 -5.89 -6.52
C ALA A 49 -8.77 -5.88 -7.45
N ASP A 50 -9.97 -6.03 -6.89
CA ASP A 50 -11.26 -6.02 -7.61
C ASP A 50 -11.34 -6.97 -8.82
N GLY A 51 -10.56 -8.06 -8.78
CA GLY A 51 -10.49 -9.06 -9.85
C GLY A 51 -9.34 -8.86 -10.85
N ASP A 52 -8.55 -7.79 -10.75
CA ASP A 52 -7.39 -7.56 -11.61
C ASP A 52 -6.19 -8.44 -11.21
N GLU A 53 -5.99 -9.54 -11.95
CA GLU A 53 -4.86 -10.45 -11.75
C GLU A 53 -3.50 -9.82 -12.04
N ASN A 54 -3.44 -8.67 -12.73
CA ASN A 54 -2.18 -7.99 -13.02
C ASN A 54 -1.63 -7.24 -11.81
N GLN A 55 -2.46 -6.92 -10.82
CA GLN A 55 -2.01 -6.31 -9.56
C GLN A 55 -1.31 -7.31 -8.65
N VAL A 56 -1.58 -8.61 -8.82
CA VAL A 56 -0.94 -9.66 -8.03
C VAL A 56 0.49 -9.87 -8.54
N LYS A 57 1.48 -9.39 -7.77
CA LYS A 57 2.91 -9.50 -8.05
C LYS A 57 3.43 -10.92 -7.84
N ARG A 58 3.12 -11.51 -6.69
CA ARG A 58 3.63 -12.83 -6.28
C ARG A 58 2.62 -13.56 -5.40
N ILE A 59 2.68 -14.88 -5.45
CA ILE A 59 1.89 -15.77 -4.62
C ILE A 59 2.81 -16.81 -4.00
N VAL A 60 2.69 -17.02 -2.70
CA VAL A 60 3.38 -18.11 -1.98
C VAL A 60 2.33 -19.04 -1.40
N ARG A 61 2.41 -20.33 -1.72
CA ARG A 61 1.47 -21.35 -1.22
C ARG A 61 2.12 -22.12 -0.08
N GLU A 62 1.44 -22.17 1.06
CA GLU A 62 1.86 -22.93 2.24
C GLU A 62 0.73 -23.85 2.68
N GLY A 63 0.78 -25.11 2.24
CA GLY A 63 -0.26 -26.10 2.50
C GLY A 63 -1.64 -25.67 1.97
N LYS A 64 -2.59 -25.41 2.89
CA LYS A 64 -3.96 -24.94 2.58
C LYS A 64 -4.11 -23.42 2.64
N SER A 65 -3.01 -22.71 2.84
CA SER A 65 -2.94 -21.25 2.92
C SER A 65 -2.23 -20.70 1.70
N CYS A 66 -2.60 -19.48 1.34
CA CYS A 66 -2.00 -18.80 0.21
C CYS A 66 -1.74 -17.33 0.54
N HIS A 67 -0.50 -16.90 0.37
CA HIS A 67 -0.04 -15.56 0.68
C HIS A 67 0.06 -14.74 -0.60
N CYS A 68 -0.68 -13.65 -0.65
CA CYS A 68 -0.78 -12.75 -1.79
C CYS A 68 0.14 -11.54 -1.59
N TYR A 69 0.90 -11.18 -2.61
CA TYR A 69 1.73 -9.98 -2.67
C TYR A 69 1.30 -9.14 -3.88
N MET A 70 0.85 -7.91 -3.67
CA MET A 70 0.45 -6.94 -4.69
C MET A 70 1.62 -6.10 -5.20
N LYS A 71 1.49 -5.52 -6.39
CA LYS A 71 2.54 -4.71 -7.03
C LYS A 71 2.76 -3.35 -6.34
N ASN A 72 1.68 -2.75 -5.83
CA ASN A 72 1.70 -1.40 -5.25
C ASN A 72 1.85 -1.42 -3.72
N GLU A 73 2.14 -2.58 -3.12
CA GLU A 73 2.35 -2.72 -1.69
C GLU A 73 3.77 -3.21 -1.41
N VAL A 74 4.39 -2.63 -0.37
CA VAL A 74 5.70 -3.07 0.13
C VAL A 74 5.44 -4.05 1.27
N TYR A 75 5.97 -5.27 1.14
CA TYR A 75 5.79 -6.32 2.13
C TYR A 75 7.06 -6.57 2.93
N TYR A 76 6.93 -6.84 4.23
CA TYR A 76 8.04 -7.42 5.01
C TYR A 76 8.41 -8.78 4.41
N THR A 77 9.69 -8.94 4.05
CA THR A 77 10.28 -10.19 3.55
C THR A 77 10.73 -11.10 4.66
#